data_AF-A0A8G2CNJ9-F1
#
_entry.id   AF-A0A8G2CNJ9-F1
#
_cell.length_a   1.000
_cell.length_b   1.000
_cell.length_c   1.000
_cell.angle_alpha   90.00
_cell.angle_beta   90.00
_cell.angle_gamma   90.00
#
_symmetry.space_group_name_H-M   'P 1'
#
loop_
_entity.id
_entity.type
_entity.pdbx_description
1 polymer ?
#
loop_
_entity_poly.entity_id
_entity_poly.type
_entity_poly.pdbx_seq_one_letter_code
_entity_poly.pdbx_strand_id
1 'polypeptide(L)'
;MYSPSPTTTKFSPKSFGVHKSVITSFNTLIGTDVLMAKPARKTIPSATELYVLDQSRYRCALCFRLNGNLNEKRGQIVHLDHDRANCVEDNLAFLCLDHHSQYDSRTSQHRNYTPQIIKKARAKLYQAIADGHHTSNSYPRSTVRETDRVMFSELVDMMNRSRTADFLRRTCFGSQSFHWRELDEIDNYLQCTNGAEHEFIDLDLETLRQRFIAEYDTFRSLLAENTRPTKHNPPYRTVPMEWEETDPKRYTTTVMMLRDAADKVCTAYDELVRTARERMAP
;
A
#
# COMPACT_ATOMS: atom_id res chain seq x y z
N MET A 1 -37.04 56.50 3.40
CA MET A 1 -37.51 56.87 4.74
C MET A 1 -37.45 55.64 5.62
N TYR A 2 -36.70 55.77 6.73
CA TYR A 2 -36.78 55.04 8.00
C TYR A 2 -36.66 53.50 8.04
N SER A 3 -35.47 53.05 8.47
CA SER A 3 -35.34 51.97 9.47
C SER A 3 -36.09 52.34 10.76
N PRO A 4 -36.49 51.35 11.59
CA PRO A 4 -35.71 51.18 12.82
C PRO A 4 -35.50 49.73 13.27
N SER A 5 -34.45 49.62 14.08
CA SER A 5 -33.90 48.45 14.77
C SER A 5 -34.54 48.27 16.17
N PRO A 6 -33.92 47.60 17.18
CA PRO A 6 -34.47 46.42 17.84
C PRO A 6 -34.82 46.63 19.34
N THR A 7 -35.51 45.66 19.95
CA THR A 7 -35.85 45.70 21.37
C THR A 7 -34.89 44.85 22.21
N THR A 8 -34.17 45.51 23.11
CA THR A 8 -33.38 44.93 24.22
C THR A 8 -34.19 44.92 25.51
N THR A 9 -34.05 43.89 26.36
CA THR A 9 -34.11 44.11 27.82
C THR A 9 -33.30 43.12 28.65
N LYS A 10 -32.52 43.71 29.55
CA LYS A 10 -31.59 43.14 30.54
C LYS A 10 -32.34 42.64 31.79
N PHE A 11 -31.78 41.66 32.49
CA PHE A 11 -32.07 41.44 33.92
C PHE A 11 -30.77 41.29 34.73
N SER A 12 -30.75 41.98 35.87
CA SER A 12 -29.63 42.17 36.81
C SER A 12 -29.86 41.35 38.09
N PRO A 13 -28.82 40.92 38.83
CA PRO A 13 -28.98 40.03 40.00
C PRO A 13 -29.20 40.81 41.30
N LYS A 14 -30.02 40.26 42.21
CA LYS A 14 -30.23 40.78 43.58
C LYS A 14 -29.44 39.97 44.61
N SER A 15 -28.71 40.71 45.44
CA SER A 15 -28.09 40.34 46.71
C SER A 15 -29.11 40.10 47.82
N PHE A 16 -28.82 39.18 48.75
CA PHE A 16 -29.33 39.23 50.13
C PHE A 16 -28.27 38.72 51.10
N GLY A 17 -28.10 39.46 52.20
CA GLY A 17 -27.12 39.18 53.25
C GLY A 17 -27.76 38.89 54.61
N VAL A 18 -27.08 38.00 55.33
CA VAL A 18 -26.75 37.99 56.77
C VAL A 18 -27.86 37.86 57.82
N HIS A 19 -27.72 36.81 58.66
CA HIS A 19 -28.00 36.86 60.10
C HIS A 19 -26.92 36.08 60.88
N LYS A 20 -26.45 36.66 62.00
CA LYS A 20 -25.44 36.14 62.94
C LYS A 20 -26.10 35.52 64.18
N SER A 21 -25.54 34.43 64.71
CA SER A 21 -25.10 34.27 66.11
C SER A 21 -24.38 32.91 66.31
N VAL A 22 -23.07 32.91 66.65
CA VAL A 22 -22.43 32.61 67.96
C VAL A 22 -22.73 31.21 68.52
N ILE A 23 -21.68 30.37 68.68
CA ILE A 23 -21.26 29.62 69.90
C ILE A 23 -20.10 28.64 69.56
N THR A 24 -18.94 28.98 70.12
CA THR A 24 -17.97 28.16 70.89
C THR A 24 -17.25 26.94 70.29
N SER A 25 -15.92 27.04 70.39
CA SER A 25 -14.85 26.07 70.14
C SER A 25 -14.99 24.75 70.91
N PHE A 26 -14.63 23.63 70.28
CA PHE A 26 -14.11 22.44 70.96
C PHE A 26 -13.03 21.73 70.13
N ASN A 27 -11.98 21.36 70.85
CA ASN A 27 -10.73 20.75 70.41
C ASN A 27 -10.89 19.28 69.96
N THR A 28 -9.98 18.90 69.04
CA THR A 28 -9.19 17.66 69.02
C THR A 28 -9.92 16.31 69.15
N LEU A 29 -10.02 15.57 68.04
CA LEU A 29 -9.81 14.12 68.04
C LEU A 29 -8.89 13.75 66.87
N ILE A 30 -7.74 13.23 67.26
CA ILE A 30 -6.64 12.77 66.42
C ILE A 30 -7.03 11.40 65.87
N GLY A 31 -7.43 11.35 64.61
CA GLY A 31 -7.44 10.12 63.82
C GLY A 31 -6.13 10.05 63.04
N THR A 32 -5.15 9.31 63.55
CA THR A 32 -3.96 8.94 62.76
C THR A 32 -4.39 7.92 61.71
N ASP A 33 -4.90 8.41 60.58
CA ASP A 33 -4.92 7.63 59.35
C ASP A 33 -3.47 7.46 58.92
N VAL A 34 -2.92 6.29 59.26
CA VAL A 34 -1.71 5.78 58.63
C VAL A 34 -2.03 5.67 57.15
N LEU A 35 -1.62 6.67 56.38
CA LEU A 35 -1.54 6.61 54.93
C LEU A 35 -0.67 5.40 54.59
N MET A 36 -1.30 4.27 54.30
CA MET A 36 -0.61 3.15 53.68
C MET A 36 -0.09 3.65 52.34
N ALA A 37 1.22 3.92 52.29
CA ALA A 37 1.92 4.24 51.07
C ALA A 37 1.64 3.12 50.06
N LYS A 38 0.97 3.48 48.97
CA LYS A 38 0.71 2.59 47.84
C LYS A 38 2.07 2.00 47.42
N PRO A 39 2.22 0.66 47.34
CA PRO A 39 3.52 0.05 47.09
C PRO A 39 4.12 0.64 45.81
N ALA A 40 5.42 0.99 45.89
CA ALA A 40 6.16 1.54 44.78
C ALA A 40 5.96 0.63 43.56
N ARG A 41 5.55 1.23 42.44
CA ARG A 41 5.27 0.52 41.19
C ARG A 41 6.53 -0.26 40.82
N LYS A 42 6.47 -1.60 40.82
CA LYS A 42 7.60 -2.43 40.36
C LYS A 42 7.84 -2.09 38.89
N THR A 43 9.04 -1.60 38.62
CA THR A 43 9.51 -1.30 37.26
C THR A 43 9.99 -2.60 36.62
N ILE A 44 9.84 -2.70 35.30
CA ILE A 44 10.46 -3.81 34.55
C ILE A 44 11.98 -3.77 34.85
N PRO A 45 12.61 -4.90 35.17
CA PRO A 45 14.06 -4.93 35.33
C PRO A 45 14.74 -4.42 34.07
N SER A 46 15.74 -3.54 34.22
CA SER A 46 16.39 -2.86 33.10
C SER A 46 16.94 -3.81 32.03
N ALA A 47 17.49 -4.97 32.45
CA ALA A 47 17.99 -6.00 31.55
C ALA A 47 16.87 -6.60 30.67
N THR A 48 15.70 -6.87 31.25
CA THR A 48 14.54 -7.43 30.54
C THR A 48 13.94 -6.40 29.59
N GLU A 49 13.83 -5.14 30.03
CA GLU A 49 13.38 -4.04 29.18
C GLU A 49 14.30 -3.89 27.96
N LEU A 50 15.62 -3.82 28.18
CA LEU A 50 16.61 -3.71 27.12
C LEU A 50 16.50 -4.88 26.15
N TYR A 51 16.35 -6.11 26.64
CA TYR A 51 16.21 -7.29 25.80
C TYR A 51 14.99 -7.21 24.89
N VAL A 52 13.81 -6.87 25.42
CA VAL A 52 12.58 -6.74 24.61
C VAL A 52 12.71 -5.62 23.57
N LEU A 53 13.31 -4.49 23.94
CA LEU A 53 13.52 -3.36 23.03
C LEU A 53 14.54 -3.69 21.92
N ASP A 54 15.63 -4.38 22.25
CA ASP A 54 16.67 -4.76 21.30
C ASP A 54 16.16 -5.84 20.32
N GLN A 55 15.49 -6.89 20.82
CA GLN A 55 14.92 -7.95 19.98
C GLN A 55 13.82 -7.43 19.05
N SER A 56 13.02 -6.47 19.53
CA SER A 56 11.98 -5.84 18.69
C SER A 56 12.52 -4.71 17.82
N ARG A 57 13.73 -4.18 18.10
CA ARG A 57 14.26 -2.94 17.53
C ARG A 57 13.19 -1.84 17.47
N TYR A 58 12.44 -1.63 18.55
CA TYR A 58 11.33 -0.66 18.64
C TYR A 58 10.23 -0.81 17.57
N ARG A 59 10.00 -2.03 17.04
CA ARG A 59 8.95 -2.31 16.05
C ARG A 59 7.76 -3.01 16.72
N CYS A 60 6.56 -2.57 16.36
CA CYS A 60 5.33 -3.08 16.96
C CYS A 60 4.99 -4.47 16.41
N ALA A 61 4.84 -5.45 17.31
CA ALA A 61 4.48 -6.83 16.94
C ALA A 61 3.16 -6.90 16.14
N LEU A 62 2.16 -6.09 16.49
CA LEU A 62 0.87 -6.06 15.80
C LEU A 62 0.93 -5.36 14.44
N CYS A 63 1.64 -4.23 14.32
CA CYS A 63 1.86 -3.58 13.02
C CYS A 63 2.53 -4.53 12.02
N PHE A 64 3.52 -5.29 12.49
CA PHE A 64 4.18 -6.30 11.68
C PHE A 64 3.21 -7.42 11.27
N ARG A 65 2.46 -7.97 12.22
CA ARG A 65 1.52 -9.07 11.92
C ARG A 65 0.39 -8.67 10.96
N LEU A 66 -0.15 -7.47 11.10
CA LEU A 66 -1.31 -7.02 10.31
C LEU A 66 -0.90 -6.56 8.92
N ASN A 67 0.20 -5.80 8.82
CA ASN A 67 0.54 -5.05 7.60
C ASN A 67 1.96 -5.32 7.09
N GLY A 68 2.72 -6.21 7.72
CA GLY A 68 4.14 -6.40 7.43
C GLY A 68 5.00 -5.18 7.73
N ASN A 69 4.50 -4.25 8.56
CA ASN A 69 5.18 -2.97 8.81
C ASN A 69 6.36 -3.16 9.78
N LEU A 70 7.57 -3.06 9.25
CA LEU A 70 8.85 -3.15 9.97
C LEU A 70 9.46 -1.77 10.27
N ASN A 71 8.68 -0.69 10.24
CA ASN A 71 9.18 0.63 10.64
C ASN A 71 9.20 0.75 12.16
N GLU A 72 10.19 1.47 12.67
CA GLU A 72 10.26 1.85 14.07
C GLU A 72 9.02 2.64 14.49
N LYS A 73 8.57 2.41 15.72
CA LYS A 73 7.36 3.02 16.26
C LYS A 73 7.66 3.69 17.58
N ARG A 74 6.94 4.79 17.84
CA ARG A 74 6.74 5.28 19.20
C ARG A 74 5.79 4.32 19.90
N GLY A 75 6.22 3.77 21.02
CA GLY A 75 5.54 2.66 21.67
C GLY A 75 6.04 2.38 23.07
N GLN A 76 5.46 1.36 23.70
CA GLN A 76 5.74 0.95 25.06
C GLN A 76 5.70 -0.59 25.16
N ILE A 77 6.37 -1.13 26.17
CA ILE A 77 6.27 -2.55 26.52
C ILE A 77 4.97 -2.78 27.28
N VAL A 78 4.15 -3.70 26.77
CA VAL A 78 2.92 -4.15 27.42
C VAL A 78 3.14 -5.48 28.13
N HIS A 79 2.48 -5.66 29.27
CA HIS A 79 2.34 -6.94 29.97
C HIS A 79 1.11 -7.65 29.42
N LEU A 80 1.28 -8.83 28.85
CA LEU A 80 0.21 -9.50 28.12
C LEU A 80 -0.87 -10.06 29.07
N ASP A 81 -0.51 -10.47 30.28
CA ASP A 81 -1.49 -10.86 31.30
C ASP A 81 -2.12 -9.67 32.07
N HIS A 82 -1.75 -8.44 31.72
CA HIS A 82 -2.08 -7.21 32.45
C HIS A 82 -1.60 -7.17 33.91
N ASP A 83 -0.74 -8.11 34.33
CA ASP A 83 -0.06 -8.09 35.62
C ASP A 83 1.33 -7.44 35.47
N ARG A 84 1.45 -6.22 36.02
CA ARG A 84 2.69 -5.44 36.00
C ARG A 84 3.81 -6.04 36.85
N ALA A 85 3.51 -7.02 37.71
CA ALA A 85 4.53 -7.74 38.48
C ALA A 85 5.16 -8.89 37.67
N ASN A 86 4.51 -9.37 36.61
CA ASN A 86 4.98 -10.47 35.80
C ASN A 86 5.90 -10.01 34.67
N CYS A 87 7.14 -9.71 35.03
CA CYS A 87 8.17 -9.23 34.10
C CYS A 87 8.91 -10.34 33.35
N VAL A 88 8.35 -11.56 33.21
CA VAL A 88 9.00 -12.60 32.38
C VAL A 88 8.95 -12.18 30.91
N GLU A 89 10.04 -12.40 30.18
CA GLU A 89 10.17 -11.98 28.77
C GLU A 89 9.00 -12.45 27.89
N ASP A 90 8.53 -13.69 28.11
CA ASP A 90 7.43 -14.24 27.34
C ASP A 90 6.09 -13.50 27.59
N ASN A 91 5.94 -12.81 28.73
CA ASN A 91 4.78 -11.98 29.05
C ASN A 91 4.91 -10.54 28.54
N LEU A 92 6.04 -10.14 27.95
CA LEU A 92 6.29 -8.77 27.52
C LEU A 92 6.31 -8.64 25.99
N ALA A 93 5.72 -7.57 25.47
CA ALA A 93 5.82 -7.26 24.03
C ALA A 93 5.87 -5.75 23.79
N PHE A 94 6.68 -5.31 22.83
CA PHE A 94 6.66 -3.92 22.40
C PHE A 94 5.50 -3.68 21.40
N LEU A 95 4.67 -2.68 21.70
CA LEU A 95 3.58 -2.22 20.83
C LEU A 95 3.66 -0.71 20.62
N CYS A 96 3.25 -0.23 19.43
CA CYS A 96 3.08 1.19 19.20
C CYS A 96 1.92 1.74 20.05
N LEU A 97 1.90 3.04 20.30
CA LEU A 97 0.90 3.66 21.19
C LEU A 97 -0.56 3.32 20.81
N ASP A 98 -0.87 3.27 19.51
CA ASP A 98 -2.20 2.92 19.03
C ASP A 98 -2.61 1.49 19.40
N HIS A 99 -1.74 0.52 19.08
CA HIS A 99 -1.99 -0.88 19.38
C HIS A 99 -1.90 -1.19 20.87
N HIS A 100 -1.08 -0.46 21.62
CA HIS A 100 -1.02 -0.54 23.07
C HIS A 100 -2.35 -0.07 23.68
N SER A 101 -2.89 1.06 23.22
CA SER A 101 -4.17 1.59 23.69
C SER A 101 -5.34 0.66 23.34
N GLN A 102 -5.34 0.08 22.14
CA GLN A 102 -6.34 -0.92 21.75
C GLN A 102 -6.26 -2.16 22.65
N TYR A 103 -5.06 -2.67 22.90
CA TYR A 103 -4.86 -3.84 23.74
C TYR A 103 -5.34 -3.62 25.19
N ASP A 104 -5.03 -2.47 25.78
CA ASP A 104 -5.45 -2.14 27.14
C ASP A 104 -6.95 -1.79 27.24
N SER A 105 -7.63 -1.58 26.12
CA SER A 105 -9.05 -1.22 26.12
C SER A 105 -9.96 -2.41 26.47
N ARG A 106 -10.98 -2.16 27.30
CA ARG A 106 -12.08 -3.11 27.57
C ARG A 106 -13.31 -2.70 26.77
N THR A 107 -13.25 -2.88 25.47
CA THR A 107 -14.38 -2.63 24.57
C THR A 107 -15.17 -3.91 24.31
N SER A 108 -16.50 -3.81 24.34
CA SER A 108 -17.41 -4.89 23.94
C SER A 108 -17.79 -4.82 22.46
N GLN A 109 -17.41 -3.75 21.75
CA GLN A 109 -17.82 -3.51 20.37
C GLN A 109 -16.98 -4.30 19.37
N HIS A 110 -15.71 -4.58 19.68
CA HIS A 110 -14.81 -5.36 18.83
C HIS A 110 -13.99 -6.33 19.66
N ARG A 111 -13.58 -7.44 19.03
CA ARG A 111 -12.79 -8.48 19.69
C ARG A 111 -11.38 -7.94 19.94
N ASN A 112 -10.98 -7.86 21.21
CA ASN A 112 -9.64 -7.42 21.56
C ASN A 112 -8.60 -8.50 21.21
N TYR A 113 -7.34 -8.09 21.01
CA TYR A 113 -6.24 -9.01 20.76
C TYR A 113 -5.99 -9.89 21.98
N THR A 114 -5.70 -11.18 21.75
CA THR A 114 -5.35 -12.09 22.83
C THR A 114 -3.84 -12.13 23.06
N PRO A 115 -3.39 -12.45 24.28
CA PRO A 115 -1.97 -12.68 24.58
C PRO A 115 -1.30 -13.63 23.59
N GLN A 116 -1.97 -14.72 23.21
CA GLN A 116 -1.43 -15.74 22.29
C GLN A 116 -1.20 -15.17 20.89
N ILE A 117 -2.09 -14.30 20.42
CA ILE A 117 -1.95 -13.61 19.14
C ILE A 117 -0.68 -12.74 19.15
N ILE A 118 -0.47 -11.98 20.24
CA ILE A 118 0.66 -11.07 20.35
C ILE A 118 1.96 -11.84 20.52
N LYS A 119 1.99 -12.93 21.30
CA LYS A 119 3.18 -13.81 21.42
C LYS A 119 3.59 -14.38 20.05
N LYS A 120 2.64 -14.88 19.26
CA LYS A 120 2.92 -15.40 17.92
C LYS A 120 3.40 -14.29 16.97
N ALA A 121 2.82 -13.09 17.07
CA ALA A 121 3.25 -11.93 16.30
C ALA A 121 4.69 -11.50 16.65
N ARG A 122 4.99 -11.41 17.95
CA ARG A 122 6.30 -11.07 18.50
C ARG A 122 7.38 -12.08 18.06
N ALA A 123 7.10 -13.37 18.16
CA ALA A 123 8.04 -14.41 17.72
C ALA A 123 8.40 -14.28 16.23
N LYS A 124 7.39 -14.06 15.37
CA LYS A 124 7.63 -13.83 13.94
C LYS A 124 8.39 -12.53 13.66
N LEU A 125 8.10 -11.47 14.43
CA LEU A 125 8.82 -10.20 14.31
C LEU A 125 10.30 -10.40 14.65
N TYR A 126 10.61 -11.09 15.74
CA TYR A 126 11.99 -11.33 16.17
C TYR A 126 12.74 -12.15 15.13
N GLN A 127 12.09 -13.17 14.56
CA GLN A 127 12.68 -13.93 13.45
C GLN A 127 12.96 -13.03 12.25
N ALA A 128 12.00 -12.21 11.80
CA ALA A 128 12.22 -11.29 10.68
C ALA A 128 13.32 -10.24 10.95
N ILE A 129 13.50 -9.82 12.19
CA ILE A 129 14.58 -8.92 12.59
C ILE A 129 15.92 -9.65 12.54
N ALA A 130 16.00 -10.87 13.08
CA ALA A 130 17.18 -11.72 13.02
C ALA A 130 17.60 -12.03 11.56
N ASP A 131 16.63 -12.22 10.67
CA ASP A 131 16.84 -12.43 9.23
C ASP A 131 17.22 -11.15 8.47
N GLY A 132 17.26 -9.99 9.14
CA GLY A 132 17.69 -8.72 8.53
C GLY A 132 16.62 -7.98 7.73
N HIS A 133 15.36 -8.47 7.66
CA HIS A 133 14.27 -7.85 6.89
C HIS A 133 13.94 -6.39 7.30
N HIS A 134 14.42 -5.96 8.46
CA HIS A 134 14.25 -4.61 8.97
C HIS A 134 15.28 -3.59 8.45
N THR A 135 16.33 -4.05 7.76
CA THR A 135 17.43 -3.24 7.21
C THR A 135 17.35 -3.03 5.70
N SER A 136 16.54 -3.83 4.99
CA SER A 136 16.26 -3.61 3.57
C SER A 136 15.43 -2.33 3.41
N ASN A 137 16.04 -1.32 2.78
CA ASN A 137 15.56 0.04 2.52
C ASN A 137 14.02 0.18 2.56
N SER A 138 13.52 0.76 3.65
CA SER A 138 12.14 0.64 4.08
C SER A 138 11.22 1.71 3.49
N TYR A 139 10.77 1.51 2.25
CA TYR A 139 9.45 2.04 1.90
C TYR A 139 8.40 1.19 2.63
N PRO A 140 7.45 1.81 3.37
CA PRO A 140 6.33 1.07 3.95
C PRO A 140 5.71 0.14 2.90
N ARG A 141 5.44 -1.13 3.24
CA ARG A 141 4.77 -2.06 2.31
C ARG A 141 3.45 -1.49 1.74
N SER A 142 2.80 -0.57 2.47
CA SER A 142 1.63 0.18 2.02
C SER A 142 1.95 1.23 0.95
N THR A 143 3.09 1.92 1.01
CA THR A 143 3.48 2.90 -0.01
C THR A 143 4.02 2.21 -1.25
N VAL A 144 4.76 1.09 -1.08
CA VAL A 144 5.20 0.23 -2.19
C VAL A 144 4.00 -0.27 -3.00
N ARG A 145 3.01 -0.85 -2.32
CA ARG A 145 1.76 -1.29 -2.95
C ARG A 145 1.00 -0.14 -3.62
N GLU A 146 1.04 1.07 -3.05
CA GLU A 146 0.32 2.22 -3.62
C GLU A 146 1.01 2.74 -4.88
N THR A 147 2.34 2.87 -4.88
CA THR A 147 3.10 3.24 -6.09
C THR A 147 2.87 2.24 -7.20
N ASP A 148 3.04 0.94 -6.94
CA ASP A 148 2.81 -0.10 -7.94
C ASP A 148 1.36 -0.10 -8.44
N ARG A 149 0.38 0.20 -7.57
CA ARG A 149 -1.03 0.33 -7.96
C ARG A 149 -1.27 1.49 -8.92
N VAL A 150 -0.66 2.65 -8.67
CA VAL A 150 -0.78 3.82 -9.56
C VAL A 150 -0.19 3.46 -10.93
N MET A 151 1.03 2.93 -10.97
CA MET A 151 1.69 2.52 -12.21
C MET A 151 0.89 1.49 -13.00
N PHE A 152 0.35 0.48 -12.31
CA PHE A 152 -0.51 -0.53 -12.91
C PHE A 152 -1.82 0.06 -13.44
N SER A 153 -2.45 0.97 -12.68
CA SER A 153 -3.68 1.63 -13.10
C SER A 153 -3.46 2.46 -14.36
N GLU A 154 -2.37 3.20 -14.44
CA GLU A 154 -2.02 4.01 -15.62
C GLU A 154 -1.80 3.15 -16.87
N LEU A 155 -1.08 2.03 -16.72
CA LEU A 155 -0.86 1.08 -17.82
C LEU A 155 -2.18 0.48 -18.33
N VAL A 156 -3.03 0.01 -17.42
CA VAL A 156 -4.32 -0.59 -17.77
C VAL A 156 -5.27 0.44 -18.39
N ASP A 157 -5.32 1.66 -17.84
CA ASP A 157 -6.10 2.76 -18.40
C ASP A 157 -5.64 3.09 -19.82
N MET A 158 -4.34 3.16 -20.06
CA MET A 158 -3.78 3.36 -21.40
C MET A 158 -4.20 2.22 -22.34
N MET A 159 -4.04 0.97 -21.94
CA MET A 159 -4.39 -0.18 -22.79
C MET A 159 -5.90 -0.30 -23.06
N ASN A 160 -6.75 0.23 -22.20
CA ASN A 160 -8.20 0.25 -22.39
C ASN A 160 -8.69 1.45 -23.21
N ARG A 161 -8.05 2.62 -23.06
CA ARG A 161 -8.35 3.80 -23.87
C ARG A 161 -7.86 3.61 -25.30
N SER A 162 -6.68 3.00 -25.43
CA SER A 162 -6.11 2.66 -26.72
C SER A 162 -6.83 1.48 -27.33
N ARG A 163 -7.17 1.60 -28.61
CA ARG A 163 -7.69 0.46 -29.39
C ARG A 163 -6.59 -0.58 -29.67
N THR A 164 -5.36 -0.34 -29.19
CA THR A 164 -4.17 -1.18 -29.36
C THR A 164 -4.41 -2.61 -28.88
N ALA A 165 -5.03 -2.79 -27.71
CA ALA A 165 -5.25 -4.12 -27.16
C ALA A 165 -6.23 -4.96 -28.00
N ASP A 166 -7.22 -4.32 -28.63
CA ASP A 166 -8.13 -4.95 -29.58
C ASP A 166 -7.46 -5.17 -30.94
N PHE A 167 -6.66 -4.19 -31.40
CA PHE A 167 -5.88 -4.28 -32.63
C PHE A 167 -4.96 -5.50 -32.62
N LEU A 168 -4.10 -5.61 -31.60
CA LEU A 168 -3.14 -6.72 -31.47
C LEU A 168 -3.83 -8.09 -31.47
N ARG A 169 -5.01 -8.21 -30.85
CA ARG A 169 -5.75 -9.48 -30.73
C ARG A 169 -6.56 -9.85 -31.96
N ARG A 170 -6.97 -8.88 -32.79
CA ARG A 170 -7.96 -9.11 -33.87
C ARG A 170 -7.40 -8.93 -35.27
N THR A 171 -6.27 -8.24 -35.42
CA THR A 171 -5.73 -7.91 -36.75
C THR A 171 -5.19 -9.15 -37.45
N CYS A 172 -5.67 -9.37 -38.66
CA CYS A 172 -5.12 -10.37 -39.57
C CYS A 172 -4.14 -9.70 -40.54
N PHE A 173 -2.85 -9.72 -40.23
CA PHE A 173 -1.80 -9.00 -40.99
C PHE A 173 -1.62 -9.44 -42.45
N GLY A 174 -2.20 -10.58 -42.85
CA GLY A 174 -2.20 -11.04 -44.25
C GLY A 174 -3.30 -10.38 -45.08
N SER A 175 -4.51 -10.25 -44.54
CA SER A 175 -5.69 -9.82 -45.31
C SER A 175 -6.22 -8.44 -44.96
N GLN A 176 -5.72 -7.84 -43.87
CA GLN A 176 -6.17 -6.53 -43.40
C GLN A 176 -5.03 -5.52 -43.45
N SER A 177 -5.33 -4.36 -44.04
CA SER A 177 -4.50 -3.17 -43.84
C SER A 177 -4.86 -2.50 -42.52
N PHE A 178 -3.91 -1.77 -41.94
CA PHE A 178 -4.09 -1.09 -40.67
C PHE A 178 -3.42 0.27 -40.66
N HIS A 179 -3.88 1.14 -39.76
CA HIS A 179 -3.34 2.47 -39.59
C HIS A 179 -2.22 2.45 -38.54
N TRP A 180 -1.12 3.18 -38.76
CA TRP A 180 -0.02 3.21 -37.78
C TRP A 180 -0.45 3.81 -36.43
N ARG A 181 -1.39 4.76 -36.47
CA ARG A 181 -2.04 5.37 -35.28
C ARG A 181 -2.67 4.39 -34.30
N GLU A 182 -2.95 3.14 -34.70
CA GLU A 182 -3.40 2.11 -33.74
C GLU A 182 -2.32 1.80 -32.68
N LEU A 183 -1.08 2.23 -32.91
CA LEU A 183 0.07 2.09 -32.01
C LEU A 183 0.51 3.39 -31.33
N ASP A 184 -0.03 4.55 -31.71
CA ASP A 184 0.46 5.84 -31.22
C ASP A 184 0.32 5.98 -29.70
N GLU A 185 -0.78 5.47 -29.12
CA GLU A 185 -1.01 5.59 -27.68
C GLU A 185 -0.01 4.79 -26.86
N ILE A 186 0.25 3.54 -27.25
CA ILE A 186 1.25 2.70 -26.59
C ILE A 186 2.68 3.22 -26.85
N ASP A 187 2.99 3.70 -28.06
CA ASP A 187 4.28 4.31 -28.38
C ASP A 187 4.55 5.53 -27.48
N ASN A 188 3.59 6.43 -27.38
CA ASN A 188 3.71 7.63 -26.54
C ASN A 188 3.83 7.26 -25.05
N TYR A 189 3.05 6.29 -24.58
CA TYR A 189 3.11 5.84 -23.18
C TYR A 189 4.48 5.26 -22.84
N LEU A 190 4.99 4.33 -23.66
CA LEU A 190 6.27 3.68 -23.42
C LEU A 190 7.44 4.67 -23.49
N GLN A 191 7.37 5.64 -24.41
CA GLN A 191 8.36 6.71 -24.47
C GLN A 191 8.36 7.59 -23.21
N CYS A 192 7.18 7.90 -22.66
CA CYS A 192 7.05 8.72 -21.46
C CYS A 192 7.37 7.97 -20.15
N THR A 193 7.35 6.64 -20.16
CA THR A 193 7.49 5.78 -18.96
C THR A 193 8.79 4.96 -18.93
N ASN A 194 9.82 5.41 -19.65
CA ASN A 194 11.12 4.74 -19.74
C ASN A 194 12.12 5.16 -18.64
N GLY A 195 11.70 6.01 -17.70
CA GLY A 195 12.54 6.46 -16.58
C GLY A 195 12.43 5.55 -15.35
N ALA A 196 13.44 5.59 -14.47
CA ALA A 196 13.49 4.80 -13.24
C ALA A 196 12.33 5.14 -12.27
N GLU A 197 11.78 6.35 -12.37
CA GLU A 197 10.60 6.79 -11.64
C GLU A 197 9.30 6.09 -12.07
N HIS A 198 9.34 5.35 -13.18
CA HIS A 198 8.23 4.58 -13.74
C HIS A 198 8.44 3.05 -13.63
N GLU A 199 9.42 2.61 -12.85
CA GLU A 199 9.62 1.18 -12.57
C GLU A 199 8.67 0.71 -11.46
N PHE A 200 8.20 -0.53 -11.56
CA PHE A 200 7.55 -1.18 -10.43
C PHE A 200 8.58 -1.44 -9.33
N ILE A 201 8.17 -1.24 -8.08
CA ILE A 201 8.97 -1.58 -6.92
C ILE A 201 8.93 -3.10 -6.69
N ASP A 202 7.80 -3.77 -6.94
CA ASP A 202 7.75 -5.24 -7.00
C ASP A 202 8.55 -5.74 -8.21
N LEU A 203 9.67 -6.41 -7.93
CA LEU A 203 10.62 -6.89 -8.94
C LEU A 203 10.00 -7.91 -9.92
N ASP A 204 9.01 -8.69 -9.48
CA ASP A 204 8.34 -9.64 -10.36
C ASP A 204 7.47 -8.87 -11.38
N LEU A 205 6.77 -7.83 -10.92
CA LEU A 205 5.99 -6.95 -11.79
C LEU A 205 6.88 -6.16 -12.75
N GLU A 206 8.02 -5.66 -12.28
CA GLU A 206 8.96 -4.94 -13.14
C GLU A 206 9.55 -5.85 -14.22
N THR A 207 9.91 -7.09 -13.86
CA THR A 207 10.38 -8.09 -14.82
C THR A 207 9.32 -8.38 -15.90
N LEU A 208 8.05 -8.50 -15.49
CA LEU A 208 6.94 -8.71 -16.42
C LEU A 208 6.69 -7.48 -17.31
N ARG A 209 6.81 -6.26 -16.76
CA ARG A 209 6.71 -5.00 -17.51
C ARG A 209 7.81 -4.91 -18.58
N GLN A 210 9.05 -5.16 -18.22
CA GLN A 210 10.19 -5.13 -19.15
C GLN A 210 10.02 -6.15 -20.27
N ARG A 211 9.54 -7.36 -19.96
CA ARG A 211 9.23 -8.36 -20.98
C ARG A 211 8.13 -7.88 -21.92
N PHE A 212 7.05 -7.29 -21.41
CA PHE A 212 6.01 -6.71 -22.26
C PHE A 212 6.55 -5.64 -23.22
N ILE A 213 7.40 -4.74 -22.72
CA ILE A 213 8.05 -3.70 -23.54
C ILE A 213 8.93 -4.33 -24.63
N ALA A 214 9.77 -5.30 -24.27
CA ALA A 214 10.66 -5.97 -25.21
C ALA A 214 9.91 -6.72 -26.33
N GLU A 215 8.82 -7.40 -26.00
CA GLU A 215 7.96 -8.05 -26.99
C GLU A 215 7.28 -7.01 -27.90
N TYR A 216 6.85 -5.88 -27.33
CA TYR A 216 6.25 -4.79 -28.10
C TYR A 216 7.24 -4.16 -29.08
N ASP A 217 8.46 -3.87 -28.65
CA ASP A 217 9.52 -3.33 -29.51
C ASP A 217 9.87 -4.29 -30.65
N THR A 218 9.90 -5.60 -30.35
CA THR A 218 10.11 -6.65 -31.35
C THR A 218 8.98 -6.65 -32.39
N PHE A 219 7.73 -6.68 -31.94
CA PHE A 219 6.56 -6.59 -32.83
C PHE A 219 6.58 -5.32 -33.68
N ARG A 220 6.85 -4.17 -33.06
CA ARG A 220 6.88 -2.87 -33.72
C ARG A 220 7.97 -2.80 -34.81
N SER A 221 9.14 -3.37 -34.53
CA SER A 221 10.24 -3.47 -35.49
C SER A 221 9.87 -4.34 -36.69
N LEU A 222 9.26 -5.50 -36.43
CA LEU A 222 8.77 -6.40 -37.48
C LEU A 222 7.75 -5.72 -38.38
N LEU A 223 6.80 -4.96 -37.83
CA LEU A 223 5.86 -4.20 -38.64
C LEU A 223 6.57 -3.17 -39.52
N ALA A 224 7.53 -2.42 -38.97
CA ALA A 224 8.24 -1.38 -39.70
C ALA A 224 9.02 -1.96 -40.89
N GLU A 225 9.64 -3.12 -40.71
CA GLU A 225 10.44 -3.80 -41.73
C GLU A 225 9.57 -4.43 -42.83
N ASN A 226 8.43 -5.02 -42.45
CA ASN A 226 7.69 -5.93 -43.31
C ASN A 226 6.39 -5.37 -43.91
N THR A 227 5.98 -4.17 -43.53
CA THR A 227 4.77 -3.54 -44.07
C THR A 227 5.08 -2.34 -44.96
N ARG A 228 4.22 -2.08 -45.94
CA ARG A 228 4.34 -0.94 -46.85
C ARG A 228 3.03 -0.16 -46.91
N PRO A 229 3.07 1.16 -47.18
CA PRO A 229 1.88 1.95 -47.45
C PRO A 229 1.05 1.34 -48.59
N THR A 230 -0.27 1.30 -48.43
CA THR A 230 -1.15 0.85 -49.52
C THR A 230 -1.19 1.89 -50.64
N LYS A 231 -1.27 1.45 -51.90
CA LYS A 231 -1.24 2.33 -53.08
C LYS A 231 -2.37 3.37 -53.10
N HIS A 232 -3.55 2.99 -52.62
CA HIS A 232 -4.77 3.82 -52.68
C HIS A 232 -5.07 4.56 -51.37
N ASN A 233 -4.40 4.19 -50.27
CA ASN A 233 -4.61 4.81 -48.96
C ASN A 233 -3.28 4.85 -48.19
N PRO A 234 -2.39 5.81 -48.48
CA PRO A 234 -1.03 5.87 -47.95
C PRO A 234 -0.89 5.83 -46.41
N PRO A 235 -1.85 6.36 -45.61
CA PRO A 235 -1.84 6.20 -44.15
C PRO A 235 -2.00 4.75 -43.66
N TYR A 236 -2.58 3.87 -44.48
CA TYR A 236 -2.74 2.45 -44.18
C TYR A 236 -1.55 1.66 -44.68
N ARG A 237 -1.18 0.63 -43.92
CA ARG A 237 -0.08 -0.28 -44.22
C ARG A 237 -0.55 -1.72 -44.26
N THR A 238 0.13 -2.52 -45.06
CA THR A 238 -0.13 -3.96 -45.20
C THR A 238 1.18 -4.68 -45.52
N VAL A 239 1.23 -5.98 -45.24
CA VAL A 239 2.24 -6.84 -45.89
C VAL A 239 1.99 -6.77 -47.40
N PRO A 240 3.01 -6.51 -48.24
CA PRO A 240 2.85 -6.39 -49.69
C PRO A 240 2.16 -7.63 -50.28
N MET A 241 0.96 -7.43 -50.84
CA MET A 241 0.15 -8.53 -51.37
C MET A 241 0.78 -9.16 -52.60
N GLU A 242 1.60 -8.40 -53.35
CA GLU A 242 2.35 -8.94 -54.48
C GLU A 242 3.30 -10.09 -54.09
N TRP A 243 3.69 -10.20 -52.82
CA TRP A 243 4.49 -11.33 -52.35
C TRP A 243 3.69 -12.64 -52.35
N GLU A 244 2.36 -12.61 -52.28
CA GLU A 244 1.54 -13.82 -52.37
C GLU A 244 1.74 -14.55 -53.70
N GLU A 245 2.03 -13.81 -54.78
CA GLU A 245 2.31 -14.37 -56.11
C GLU A 245 3.81 -14.50 -56.38
N THR A 246 4.61 -13.49 -56.01
CA THR A 246 6.02 -13.40 -56.37
C THR A 246 6.97 -14.14 -55.43
N ASP A 247 6.63 -14.26 -54.15
CA ASP A 247 7.39 -14.99 -53.13
C ASP A 247 6.45 -15.49 -52.01
N PRO A 248 5.63 -16.53 -52.30
CA PRO A 248 4.57 -16.96 -51.39
C PRO A 248 5.12 -17.42 -50.04
N LYS A 249 6.32 -18.01 -50.03
CA LYS A 249 6.99 -18.47 -48.81
C LYS A 249 7.34 -17.29 -47.91
N ARG A 250 7.91 -16.21 -48.46
CA ARG A 250 8.17 -14.98 -47.70
C ARG A 250 6.89 -14.38 -47.15
N TYR A 251 5.84 -14.29 -47.96
CA TYR A 251 4.56 -13.75 -47.52
C TYR A 251 4.00 -14.52 -46.33
N THR A 252 3.83 -15.84 -46.44
CA THR A 252 3.29 -16.68 -45.35
C THR A 252 4.16 -16.61 -44.09
N THR A 253 5.49 -16.67 -44.24
CA THR A 253 6.43 -16.58 -43.11
C THR A 253 6.29 -15.24 -42.39
N THR A 254 6.21 -14.15 -43.14
CA THR A 254 6.06 -12.79 -42.59
C THR A 254 4.75 -12.63 -41.82
N VAL A 255 3.63 -13.08 -42.39
CA VAL A 255 2.32 -13.01 -41.74
C VAL A 255 2.30 -13.83 -40.45
N MET A 256 2.89 -15.03 -40.46
CA MET A 256 3.02 -15.86 -39.26
C MET A 256 3.88 -15.20 -38.19
N MET A 257 5.02 -14.60 -38.56
CA MET A 257 5.91 -13.90 -37.63
C MET A 257 5.22 -12.70 -36.98
N LEU A 258 4.49 -11.89 -37.75
CA LEU A 258 3.75 -10.74 -37.21
C LEU A 258 2.65 -11.18 -36.24
N ARG A 259 1.94 -12.26 -36.57
CA ARG A 259 0.92 -12.83 -35.70
C ARG A 259 1.53 -13.36 -34.38
N ASP A 260 2.59 -14.15 -34.47
CA ASP A 260 3.28 -14.69 -33.30
C ASP A 260 3.81 -13.58 -32.38
N ALA A 261 4.38 -12.52 -32.97
CA ALA A 261 4.83 -11.36 -32.22
C ALA A 261 3.67 -10.62 -31.53
N ALA A 262 2.53 -10.42 -32.21
CA ALA A 262 1.35 -9.82 -31.60
C ALA A 262 0.78 -10.68 -30.45
N ASP A 263 0.76 -12.01 -30.62
CA ASP A 263 0.31 -12.96 -29.60
C ASP A 263 1.25 -12.94 -28.37
N LYS A 264 2.56 -12.79 -28.57
CA LYS A 264 3.54 -12.63 -27.48
C LYS A 264 3.34 -11.34 -26.70
N VAL A 265 3.11 -10.21 -27.38
CA VAL A 265 2.77 -8.93 -26.71
C VAL A 265 1.53 -9.09 -25.85
N CYS A 266 0.46 -9.68 -26.40
CA CYS A 266 -0.79 -9.90 -25.66
C CYS A 266 -0.58 -10.83 -24.46
N THR A 267 0.19 -11.90 -24.63
CA THR A 267 0.49 -12.86 -23.56
C THR A 267 1.29 -12.21 -22.44
N ALA A 268 2.32 -11.44 -22.79
CA ALA A 268 3.14 -10.72 -21.81
C ALA A 268 2.30 -9.70 -21.02
N TYR A 269 1.43 -8.96 -21.70
CA TYR A 269 0.49 -8.03 -21.07
C TYR A 269 -0.51 -8.76 -20.15
N ASP A 270 -1.14 -9.83 -20.62
CA ASP A 270 -2.12 -10.59 -19.83
C ASP A 270 -1.50 -11.19 -18.57
N GLU A 271 -0.27 -11.71 -18.66
CA GLU A 271 0.48 -12.22 -17.51
C GLU A 271 0.83 -11.12 -16.49
N LEU A 272 1.26 -9.95 -16.97
CA LEU A 272 1.49 -8.78 -16.12
C LEU A 272 0.20 -8.38 -15.39
N VAL A 273 -0.91 -8.27 -16.11
CA VAL A 273 -2.22 -7.88 -15.54
C VAL A 273 -2.73 -8.89 -14.52
N ARG A 274 -2.63 -10.19 -14.80
CA ARG A 274 -3.05 -11.24 -13.86
C ARG A 274 -2.21 -11.20 -12.58
N THR A 275 -0.88 -11.13 -12.72
CA THR A 275 0.05 -11.09 -11.58
C THR A 275 -0.15 -9.83 -10.74
N ALA A 276 -0.30 -8.67 -11.37
CA ALA A 276 -0.56 -7.42 -10.66
C ALA A 276 -1.88 -7.48 -9.88
N ARG A 277 -2.96 -8.02 -10.47
CA ARG A 277 -4.25 -8.18 -9.79
C ARG A 277 -4.16 -9.11 -8.58
N GLU A 278 -3.43 -10.21 -8.67
CA GLU A 278 -3.20 -11.13 -7.55
C GLU A 278 -2.40 -10.46 -6.42
N ARG A 279 -1.35 -9.70 -6.76
CA ARG A 279 -0.48 -9.00 -5.80
C ARG A 279 -1.17 -7.82 -5.13
N MET A 280 -2.09 -7.17 -5.83
CA MET A 280 -2.79 -5.96 -5.37
C MET A 280 -4.16 -6.25 -4.74
N ALA A 281 -4.62 -7.50 -4.76
CA ALA A 281 -5.83 -7.95 -4.09
C ALA A 281 -5.79 -7.58 -2.58
N PRO A 282 -6.94 -7.15 -2.02
CA PRO A 282 -7.05 -6.69 -0.64
C PRO A 282 -6.69 -7.78 0.38
#